data_AF-A0A524LQP1-F1
#
_entry.id   AF-A0A524LQP1-F1
#
_cell.length_a   1.000
_cell.length_b   1.000
_cell.length_c   1.000
_cell.angle_alpha   90.00
_cell.angle_beta   90.00
_cell.angle_gamma   90.00
#
_symmetry.space_group_name_H-M   'P 1'
#
loop_
_entity.id
_entity.type
_entity.pdbx_description
1 polymer ?
#
loop_
_entity_poly.entity_id
_entity_poly.type
_entity_poly.pdbx_seq_one_letter_code
_entity_poly.pdbx_strand_id
1 'polypeptide(L)'
;MQKKLFQHLLSIALAGCLFLAIYFVYGSSGIRGEDPAAALVKRYTNLNYLDLNSQEDRAILKESLDLFEPGQEEEHAALVEHIAAHLAERMSSGVMQRNINAPITAAQVFDLLQLLLKFSIVYLLVLLLTYYSVETFGIYRFIRSESRAMEPPIATNINATALDKLQRVGIKIFRNGIKTVILLTLFSPAYVIAYSFKTRFDTDSLFLMILLGVISNGLLITYTQKYFTFLQSESRKGYVQTAIVKNLHRSYRFNSTDGIPLKALFRLRKQFPGHILDHIYENVRFQYLNTLKEQASFLITGLIIIEMALNIQGHLCYTLMQNILYKNLPVVLMIVFGIFIIVKLTEIFIDLVAIRQQRRIDNLQAEVTS
;
A
#
# COMPACT_ATOMS: atom_id res chain seq x y z
N MET A 1 -18.09 -16.39 15.93
CA MET A 1 -18.27 -16.05 14.49
C MET A 1 -19.27 -14.92 14.31
N GLN A 2 -20.50 -15.06 14.81
CA GLN A 2 -21.56 -14.05 14.65
C GLN A 2 -21.18 -12.65 15.16
N LYS A 3 -20.59 -12.52 16.35
CA LYS A 3 -20.16 -11.22 16.90
C LYS A 3 -19.16 -10.47 16.00
N LYS A 4 -18.11 -11.13 15.52
CA LYS A 4 -17.10 -10.52 14.64
C LYS A 4 -17.68 -10.15 13.27
N LEU A 5 -18.50 -11.03 12.69
CA LEU A 5 -19.13 -10.77 11.39
C LEU A 5 -20.13 -9.61 11.49
N PHE A 6 -20.88 -9.53 12.60
CA PHE A 6 -21.74 -8.39 12.90
C PHE A 6 -20.96 -7.09 13.05
N GLN A 7 -19.81 -7.09 13.73
CA GLN A 7 -18.93 -5.91 13.82
C GLN A 7 -18.45 -5.45 12.44
N HIS A 8 -18.08 -6.39 11.57
CA HIS A 8 -17.68 -6.08 10.19
C HIS A 8 -18.83 -5.46 9.38
N LEU A 9 -20.02 -6.06 9.42
CA LEU A 9 -21.21 -5.52 8.75
C LEU A 9 -21.61 -4.14 9.28
N LEU A 10 -21.58 -3.96 10.61
CA LEU A 10 -21.84 -2.66 11.24
C LEU A 10 -20.82 -1.61 10.79
N SER A 11 -19.54 -1.96 10.69
CA SER A 11 -18.50 -1.05 10.20
C SER A 11 -18.72 -0.65 8.74
N ILE A 12 -19.18 -1.57 7.89
CA ILE A 12 -19.52 -1.30 6.49
C ILE A 12 -20.74 -0.39 6.41
N ALA A 13 -21.77 -0.65 7.21
CA ALA A 13 -22.97 0.17 7.26
C ALA A 13 -22.66 1.60 7.74
N LEU A 14 -21.89 1.75 8.83
CA LEU A 14 -21.50 3.05 9.36
C LEU A 14 -20.64 3.85 8.37
N ALA A 15 -19.65 3.19 7.74
CA ALA A 15 -18.86 3.82 6.69
C ALA A 15 -19.76 4.24 5.52
N GLY A 16 -20.65 3.37 5.05
CA GLY A 16 -21.61 3.68 3.99
C GLY A 16 -22.48 4.90 4.32
N CYS A 17 -23.03 4.97 5.54
CA CYS A 17 -23.79 6.13 6.01
C CYS A 17 -22.93 7.41 6.03
N LEU A 18 -21.67 7.32 6.46
CA LEU A 18 -20.74 8.45 6.44
C LEU A 18 -20.47 8.95 5.01
N PHE A 19 -20.18 8.04 4.08
CA PHE A 19 -19.95 8.38 2.66
C PHE A 19 -21.20 9.02 2.03
N LEU A 20 -22.39 8.49 2.34
CA LEU A 20 -23.66 9.09 1.92
C LEU A 20 -23.85 10.48 2.51
N ALA A 21 -23.59 10.66 3.82
CA ALA A 21 -23.69 11.97 4.46
C ALA A 21 -22.75 12.99 3.80
N ILE A 22 -21.49 12.61 3.54
CA ILE A 22 -20.52 13.48 2.83
C ILE A 22 -21.03 13.80 1.41
N TYR A 23 -21.55 12.79 0.69
CA TYR A 23 -22.12 12.98 -0.63
C TYR A 23 -23.28 13.97 -0.63
N PHE A 24 -24.22 13.86 0.33
CA PHE A 24 -25.35 14.79 0.44
C PHE A 24 -24.92 16.20 0.87
N VAL A 25 -23.99 16.33 1.83
CA VAL A 25 -23.48 17.64 2.28
C VAL A 25 -22.79 18.37 1.13
N TYR A 26 -21.88 17.71 0.41
CA TYR A 26 -21.19 18.34 -0.74
C TYR A 26 -22.09 18.47 -1.97
N GLY A 27 -22.98 17.52 -2.22
CA GLY A 27 -23.97 17.60 -3.30
C GLY A 27 -24.96 18.75 -3.10
N SER A 28 -25.36 19.03 -1.87
CA SER A 28 -26.22 20.17 -1.54
C SER A 28 -25.49 21.52 -1.63
N SER A 29 -24.16 21.52 -1.52
CA SER A 29 -23.32 22.73 -1.64
C SER A 29 -23.22 23.25 -3.08
N GLY A 30 -23.42 22.39 -4.08
CA GLY A 30 -23.50 22.76 -5.51
C GLY A 30 -24.82 23.40 -5.93
N ILE A 31 -25.81 23.46 -5.02
CA ILE A 31 -27.06 24.22 -5.17
C ILE A 31 -26.99 25.47 -4.28
N ARG A 32 -25.81 26.10 -4.17
CA ARG A 32 -25.77 27.51 -3.79
C ARG A 32 -26.15 28.29 -5.04
N GLY A 33 -27.29 28.98 -4.97
CA GLY A 33 -27.78 29.85 -6.03
C GLY A 33 -26.68 30.78 -6.54
N GLU A 34 -26.76 31.17 -7.82
CA GLU A 34 -25.80 32.06 -8.48
C GLU A 34 -25.30 33.12 -7.51
N ASP A 35 -24.02 33.03 -7.14
CA ASP A 35 -23.34 34.04 -6.33
C ASP A 35 -23.57 35.39 -7.03
N PRO A 36 -24.07 36.46 -6.38
CA PRO A 36 -24.27 37.75 -7.04
C PRO A 36 -22.99 38.26 -7.72
N ALA A 37 -21.82 37.90 -7.18
CA ALA A 37 -20.52 38.13 -7.82
C ALA A 37 -20.33 37.32 -9.12
N ALA A 38 -20.81 36.08 -9.18
CA ALA A 38 -20.79 35.27 -10.41
C ALA A 38 -21.72 35.83 -11.49
N ALA A 39 -22.86 36.43 -11.12
CA ALA A 39 -23.75 37.11 -12.07
C ALA A 39 -23.08 38.35 -12.69
N LEU A 40 -22.35 39.13 -11.88
CA LEU A 40 -21.53 40.26 -12.35
C LEU A 40 -20.38 39.79 -13.27
N VAL A 41 -19.64 38.76 -12.87
CA VAL A 41 -18.56 38.16 -13.68
C VAL A 41 -19.09 37.65 -15.04
N LYS A 42 -20.29 37.04 -15.06
CA LYS A 42 -20.95 36.54 -16.28
C LYS A 42 -21.34 37.66 -17.25
N ARG A 43 -21.62 38.87 -16.74
CA ARG A 43 -21.95 40.05 -17.55
C ARG A 43 -20.74 40.54 -18.35
N TYR A 44 -19.56 40.53 -17.74
CA TYR A 44 -18.31 40.99 -18.38
C TYR A 44 -17.60 39.91 -19.20
N THR A 45 -17.72 38.64 -18.81
CA THR A 45 -17.11 37.51 -19.55
C THR A 45 -17.81 37.15 -20.87
N ASN A 46 -19.00 37.70 -21.14
CA ASN A 46 -19.71 37.53 -22.42
C ASN A 46 -19.41 38.62 -23.45
N LEU A 47 -18.51 39.56 -23.15
CA LEU A 47 -18.13 40.62 -24.08
C LEU A 47 -17.15 40.06 -25.12
N ASN A 48 -17.65 39.74 -26.32
CA ASN A 48 -16.89 39.10 -27.41
C ASN A 48 -15.70 39.92 -27.96
N TYR A 49 -15.45 41.12 -27.45
CA TYR A 49 -14.42 42.05 -27.92
C TYR A 49 -13.25 42.24 -26.94
N LEU A 50 -13.28 41.63 -25.75
CA LEU A 50 -12.21 41.65 -24.75
C LEU A 50 -11.73 40.22 -24.49
N ASP A 51 -10.45 39.93 -24.68
CA ASP A 51 -9.85 38.66 -24.27
C ASP A 51 -9.38 38.76 -22.82
N LEU A 52 -10.32 38.55 -21.89
CA LEU A 52 -10.09 38.61 -20.45
C LEU A 52 -9.11 37.53 -19.92
N ASN A 53 -8.63 36.61 -20.77
CA ASN A 53 -7.53 35.73 -20.42
C ASN A 53 -6.17 36.45 -20.45
N SER A 54 -6.03 37.49 -21.26
CA SER A 54 -4.83 38.31 -21.32
C SER A 54 -4.73 39.20 -20.08
N GLN A 55 -3.50 39.51 -19.64
CA GLN A 55 -3.29 40.43 -18.51
C GLN A 55 -3.56 41.89 -18.93
N GLU A 56 -3.37 42.18 -20.21
CA GLU A 56 -3.51 43.51 -20.82
C GLU A 56 -4.98 43.94 -20.87
N ASP A 57 -5.87 43.09 -21.38
CA ASP A 57 -7.31 43.40 -21.47
C ASP A 57 -7.98 43.51 -20.09
N ARG A 58 -7.48 42.77 -19.11
CA ARG A 58 -7.91 42.89 -17.71
C ARG A 58 -7.51 44.23 -17.09
N ALA A 59 -6.32 44.72 -17.41
CA ALA A 59 -5.87 46.04 -16.96
C ALA A 59 -6.68 47.17 -17.64
N ILE A 60 -6.95 47.04 -18.95
CA ILE A 60 -7.78 47.98 -19.70
C ILE A 60 -9.21 48.01 -19.16
N LEU A 61 -9.79 46.85 -18.83
CA LEU A 61 -11.12 46.78 -18.20
C LEU A 61 -11.13 47.51 -16.85
N LYS A 62 -10.12 47.29 -16.01
CA LYS A 62 -10.00 47.98 -14.72
C LYS A 62 -9.91 49.50 -14.89
N GLU A 63 -9.00 49.95 -15.74
CA GLU A 63 -8.77 51.38 -16.00
C GLU A 63 -9.99 52.06 -16.60
N SER A 64 -10.73 51.37 -17.47
CA SER A 64 -11.98 51.86 -18.02
C SER A 64 -13.05 52.01 -16.93
N LEU A 65 -13.20 51.03 -16.04
CA LEU A 65 -14.14 51.11 -14.93
C LEU A 65 -13.78 52.24 -13.96
N ASP A 66 -12.49 52.38 -13.62
CA ASP A 66 -11.99 53.46 -12.76
C ASP A 66 -12.24 54.85 -13.35
N LEU A 67 -12.22 54.98 -14.69
CA LEU A 67 -12.49 56.24 -15.39
C LEU A 67 -13.99 56.60 -15.41
N PHE A 68 -14.87 55.62 -15.60
CA PHE A 68 -16.31 55.84 -15.71
C PHE A 68 -17.04 55.86 -14.36
N GLU A 69 -16.50 55.17 -13.35
CA GLU A 69 -17.06 55.08 -12.00
C GLU A 69 -15.98 55.44 -10.94
N PRO A 70 -15.56 56.71 -10.87
CA PRO A 70 -14.50 57.14 -9.96
C PRO A 70 -14.93 56.99 -8.48
N GLY A 71 -14.03 56.41 -7.67
CA GLY A 71 -14.25 56.18 -6.23
C GLY A 71 -14.57 54.74 -5.84
N GLN A 72 -14.63 53.80 -6.80
CA GLN A 72 -14.87 52.37 -6.56
C GLN A 72 -13.66 51.47 -6.93
N GLU A 73 -12.44 52.03 -6.89
CA GLU A 73 -11.21 51.37 -7.35
C GLU A 73 -10.94 50.00 -6.69
N GLU A 74 -11.29 49.84 -5.41
CA GLU A 74 -11.16 48.57 -4.69
C GLU A 74 -12.16 47.51 -5.19
N GLU A 75 -13.39 47.90 -5.51
CA GLU A 75 -14.43 47.01 -6.03
C GLU A 75 -14.10 46.55 -7.45
N HIS A 76 -13.55 47.44 -8.28
CA HIS A 76 -13.09 47.11 -9.63
C HIS A 76 -11.89 46.16 -9.62
N ALA A 77 -10.93 46.37 -8.70
CA ALA A 77 -9.82 45.45 -8.51
C ALA A 77 -10.30 44.05 -8.09
N ALA A 78 -11.23 43.98 -7.13
CA ALA A 78 -11.84 42.73 -6.70
C ALA A 78 -12.61 42.04 -7.84
N LEU A 79 -13.35 42.79 -8.66
CA LEU A 79 -14.07 42.28 -9.83
C LEU A 79 -13.11 41.61 -10.83
N VAL A 80 -12.01 42.27 -11.18
CA VAL A 80 -11.02 41.74 -12.14
C VAL A 80 -10.31 40.50 -11.58
N GLU A 81 -10.03 40.48 -10.28
CA GLU A 81 -9.49 39.29 -9.61
C GLU A 81 -10.49 38.13 -9.62
N HIS A 82 -11.77 38.37 -9.36
CA HIS A 82 -12.82 37.37 -9.46
C HIS A 82 -13.01 36.84 -10.89
N ILE A 83 -12.92 37.72 -11.91
CA ILE A 83 -12.93 37.32 -13.32
C ILE A 83 -11.74 36.41 -13.62
N ALA A 84 -10.54 36.76 -13.17
CA ALA A 84 -9.33 35.96 -13.37
C ALA A 84 -9.43 34.58 -12.70
N ALA A 85 -9.91 34.53 -11.46
CA ALA A 85 -10.14 33.29 -10.74
C ALA A 85 -11.18 32.41 -11.45
N HIS A 86 -12.27 33.01 -11.94
CA HIS A 86 -13.32 32.30 -12.67
C HIS A 86 -12.83 31.76 -14.03
N LEU A 87 -11.99 32.52 -14.74
CA LEU A 87 -11.38 32.08 -16.00
C LEU A 87 -10.33 31.00 -15.78
N ALA A 88 -9.51 31.09 -14.73
CA ALA A 88 -8.59 30.00 -14.35
C ALA A 88 -9.37 28.72 -13.97
N GLU A 89 -10.50 28.86 -13.29
CA GLU A 89 -11.41 27.74 -13.01
C GLU A 89 -12.02 27.18 -14.30
N ARG A 90 -12.45 28.02 -15.25
CA ARG A 90 -12.94 27.59 -16.59
C ARG A 90 -11.86 26.92 -17.45
N MET A 91 -10.63 27.43 -17.47
CA MET A 91 -9.53 26.87 -18.25
C MET A 91 -9.08 25.52 -17.69
N SER A 92 -8.98 25.40 -16.36
CA SER A 92 -8.69 24.11 -15.70
C SER A 92 -9.82 23.09 -15.87
N SER A 93 -11.03 23.53 -16.18
CA SER A 93 -12.20 22.67 -16.33
C SER A 93 -12.68 22.43 -17.77
N GLY A 94 -12.28 23.25 -18.75
CA GLY A 94 -12.82 23.26 -20.12
C GLY A 94 -12.64 21.98 -20.94
N VAL A 95 -11.76 21.05 -20.56
CA VAL A 95 -11.60 19.74 -21.22
C VAL A 95 -12.42 18.63 -20.53
N MET A 96 -12.95 18.86 -19.32
CA MET A 96 -13.64 17.83 -18.51
C MET A 96 -14.95 18.28 -17.83
N GLN A 97 -15.38 19.54 -17.98
CA GLN A 97 -16.54 20.11 -17.26
C GLN A 97 -17.91 19.53 -17.63
N ARG A 98 -18.02 18.71 -18.69
CA ARG A 98 -19.26 17.96 -18.93
C ARG A 98 -19.59 16.96 -17.82
N ASN A 99 -18.65 16.63 -16.92
CA ASN A 99 -18.80 15.56 -15.93
C ASN A 99 -18.75 15.98 -14.46
N ILE A 100 -18.51 17.25 -14.10
CA ILE A 100 -18.30 17.65 -12.68
C ILE A 100 -19.60 17.61 -11.85
N ASN A 101 -20.74 17.92 -12.48
CA ASN A 101 -22.07 17.88 -11.84
C ASN A 101 -23.01 16.83 -12.46
N ALA A 102 -22.51 16.01 -13.39
CA ALA A 102 -23.32 14.96 -13.99
C ALA A 102 -23.52 13.82 -12.97
N PRO A 103 -24.75 13.33 -12.78
CA PRO A 103 -24.98 12.16 -11.94
C PRO A 103 -24.15 10.99 -12.47
N ILE A 104 -23.61 10.18 -11.56
CA ILE A 104 -22.78 9.02 -11.93
C ILE A 104 -23.62 8.09 -12.80
N THR A 105 -23.18 7.87 -14.03
CA THR A 105 -23.88 6.99 -14.97
C THR A 105 -23.56 5.53 -14.68
N ALA A 106 -24.47 4.61 -15.03
CA ALA A 106 -24.24 3.17 -14.86
C ALA A 106 -22.98 2.68 -15.59
N ALA A 107 -22.65 3.28 -16.74
CA ALA A 107 -21.42 2.99 -17.48
C ALA A 107 -20.17 3.37 -16.67
N GLN A 108 -20.14 4.56 -16.08
CA GLN A 108 -19.03 4.99 -15.21
C GLN A 108 -18.87 4.07 -14.00
N VAL A 109 -19.96 3.60 -13.39
CA VAL A 109 -19.89 2.61 -12.31
C VAL A 109 -19.23 1.31 -12.78
N PHE A 110 -19.60 0.83 -13.97
CA PHE A 110 -19.03 -0.39 -14.52
C PHE A 110 -17.54 -0.24 -14.85
N ASP A 111 -17.13 0.89 -15.43
CA ASP A 111 -15.72 1.19 -15.70
C ASP A 111 -14.91 1.25 -14.41
N LEU A 112 -15.43 1.94 -13.38
CA LEU A 112 -14.82 1.99 -12.05
C LEU A 112 -14.72 0.61 -11.42
N LEU A 113 -15.73 -0.24 -11.58
CA LEU A 113 -15.71 -1.61 -11.08
C LEU A 113 -14.63 -2.45 -11.74
N GLN A 114 -14.41 -2.29 -13.06
CA GLN A 114 -13.31 -2.97 -13.76
C GLN A 114 -11.94 -2.51 -13.25
N LEU A 115 -11.75 -1.21 -13.04
CA LEU A 115 -10.53 -0.65 -12.47
C LEU A 115 -10.30 -1.18 -11.05
N LEU A 116 -11.36 -1.24 -10.25
CA LEU A 116 -11.34 -1.78 -8.89
C LEU A 116 -10.97 -3.27 -8.88
N LEU A 117 -11.48 -4.05 -9.83
CA LEU A 117 -11.17 -5.48 -9.96
C LEU A 117 -9.69 -5.69 -10.35
N LYS A 118 -9.18 -4.93 -11.32
CA LYS A 118 -7.76 -4.96 -11.70
C LYS A 118 -6.86 -4.64 -10.50
N PHE A 119 -7.19 -3.57 -9.76
CA PHE A 119 -6.48 -3.21 -8.53
C PHE A 119 -6.54 -4.34 -7.49
N SER A 120 -7.70 -4.95 -7.29
CA SER A 120 -7.90 -6.06 -6.35
C SER A 120 -7.04 -7.28 -6.70
N ILE A 121 -6.91 -7.61 -7.99
CA ILE A 121 -6.06 -8.72 -8.45
C ILE A 121 -4.59 -8.45 -8.14
N VAL A 122 -4.10 -7.26 -8.47
CA VAL A 122 -2.72 -6.83 -8.17
C VAL A 122 -2.48 -6.88 -6.66
N TYR A 123 -3.40 -6.31 -5.88
CA TYR A 123 -3.34 -6.31 -4.43
C TYR A 123 -3.24 -7.73 -3.86
N LEU A 124 -4.11 -8.65 -4.30
CA LEU A 124 -4.11 -10.04 -3.85
C LEU A 124 -2.78 -10.73 -4.18
N LEU A 125 -2.28 -10.52 -5.39
CA LEU A 125 -1.03 -11.12 -5.86
C LEU A 125 0.16 -10.62 -5.01
N VAL A 126 0.26 -9.31 -4.80
CA VAL A 126 1.32 -8.71 -3.97
C VAL A 126 1.20 -9.18 -2.52
N LEU A 127 -0.01 -9.29 -1.97
CA LEU A 127 -0.23 -9.81 -0.61
C LEU A 127 0.28 -11.25 -0.48
N LEU A 128 -0.05 -12.12 -1.43
CA LEU A 128 0.40 -13.52 -1.46
C LEU A 128 1.93 -13.63 -1.59
N LEU A 129 2.52 -12.88 -2.52
CA LEU A 129 3.98 -12.86 -2.70
C LEU A 129 4.70 -12.33 -1.47
N THR A 130 4.17 -11.28 -0.85
CA THR A 130 4.78 -10.70 0.36
C THR A 130 4.66 -11.67 1.53
N TYR A 131 3.49 -12.29 1.73
CA TYR A 131 3.32 -13.33 2.76
C TYR A 131 4.30 -14.49 2.57
N TYR A 132 4.38 -15.04 1.36
CA TYR A 132 5.32 -16.12 1.04
C TYR A 132 6.78 -15.71 1.29
N SER A 133 7.16 -14.49 0.89
CA SER A 133 8.51 -13.96 1.04
C SER A 133 8.87 -13.76 2.51
N VAL A 134 7.95 -13.19 3.31
CA VAL A 134 8.12 -13.01 4.77
C VAL A 134 8.41 -14.33 5.47
N GLU A 135 7.61 -15.36 5.20
CA GLU A 135 7.84 -16.68 5.79
C GLU A 135 9.20 -17.26 5.37
N THR A 136 9.53 -17.17 4.07
CA THR A 136 10.76 -17.75 3.51
C THR A 136 12.00 -17.08 4.09
N PHE A 137 12.06 -15.75 4.10
CA PHE A 137 13.17 -15.01 4.68
C PHE A 137 13.22 -15.14 6.20
N GLY A 138 12.07 -15.19 6.87
CA GLY A 138 11.97 -15.36 8.32
C GLY A 138 12.56 -16.71 8.76
N ILE A 139 12.14 -17.80 8.12
CA ILE A 139 12.65 -19.15 8.40
C ILE A 139 14.13 -19.26 8.03
N TYR A 140 14.54 -18.75 6.86
CA TYR A 140 15.94 -18.76 6.46
C TYR A 140 16.84 -18.07 7.49
N ARG A 141 16.42 -16.89 7.95
CA ARG A 141 17.14 -16.13 8.97
C ARG A 141 17.18 -16.86 10.31
N PHE A 142 16.09 -17.51 10.70
CA PHE A 142 16.00 -18.32 11.91
C PHE A 142 16.94 -19.53 11.90
N ILE A 143 16.90 -20.33 10.83
CA ILE A 143 17.80 -21.48 10.66
C ILE A 143 19.26 -21.02 10.72
N ARG A 144 19.59 -19.91 10.06
CA ARG A 144 20.94 -19.35 10.06
C ARG A 144 21.38 -18.85 11.43
N SER A 145 20.49 -18.25 12.23
CA SER A 145 20.84 -17.81 13.58
C SER A 145 21.08 -18.99 14.53
N GLU A 146 20.20 -20.00 14.48
CA GLU A 146 20.33 -21.21 15.29
C GLU A 146 21.57 -22.03 14.90
N SER A 147 21.84 -22.19 13.60
CA SER A 147 23.04 -22.88 13.11
C SER A 147 24.33 -22.21 13.60
N ARG A 148 24.37 -20.88 13.70
CA ARG A 148 25.54 -20.14 14.20
C ARG A 148 25.70 -20.23 15.71
N ALA A 149 24.60 -20.28 16.46
CA ALA A 149 24.65 -20.47 17.90
C ALA A 149 25.21 -21.85 18.28
N MET A 150 25.03 -22.85 17.41
CA MET A 150 25.56 -24.22 17.58
C MET A 150 26.99 -24.42 17.06
N GLU A 151 27.56 -23.45 16.32
CA GLU A 151 28.95 -23.53 15.87
C GLU A 151 29.89 -23.06 16.99
N PRO A 152 30.95 -23.84 17.33
CA PRO A 152 31.97 -23.36 18.25
C PRO A 152 32.62 -22.09 17.66
N PRO A 153 33.00 -21.11 18.50
CA PRO A 153 33.64 -19.89 18.02
C PRO A 153 34.85 -20.27 17.16
N ILE A 154 34.82 -19.87 15.89
CA ILE A 154 35.88 -20.15 14.92
C ILE A 154 37.19 -19.67 15.54
N ALA A 155 38.08 -20.61 15.87
CA ALA A 155 39.45 -20.29 16.25
C ALA A 155 40.04 -19.45 15.11
N THR A 156 40.24 -18.17 15.38
CA THR A 156 40.80 -17.25 14.40
C THR A 156 42.20 -17.73 14.08
N ASN A 157 42.41 -18.30 12.89
CA ASN A 157 43.72 -18.66 12.39
C ASN A 157 44.63 -17.42 12.46
N ILE A 158 45.56 -17.42 13.42
CA ILE A 158 46.47 -16.30 13.73
C ILE A 158 47.51 -16.09 12.60
N ASN A 159 47.63 -17.06 11.68
CA ASN A 159 48.64 -17.09 10.62
C ASN A 159 48.16 -16.55 9.26
N ALA A 160 47.25 -15.57 9.23
CA ALA A 160 46.88 -14.91 7.98
C ALA A 160 47.90 -13.81 7.61
N THR A 161 48.53 -13.94 6.45
CA THR A 161 49.46 -12.95 5.86
C THR A 161 48.78 -11.58 5.68
N ALA A 162 49.57 -10.49 5.69
CA ALA A 162 49.04 -9.12 5.64
C ALA A 162 48.19 -8.83 4.39
N LEU A 163 48.56 -9.42 3.24
CA LEU A 163 47.82 -9.36 1.98
C LEU A 163 46.44 -10.05 2.08
N ASP A 164 46.37 -11.18 2.77
CA ASP A 164 45.14 -11.93 3.04
C ASP A 164 44.20 -11.17 3.99
N LYS A 165 44.77 -10.46 4.97
CA LYS A 165 44.02 -9.56 5.85
C LYS A 165 43.44 -8.38 5.06
N LEU A 166 44.20 -7.78 4.15
CA LEU A 166 43.76 -6.63 3.35
C LEU A 166 42.67 -7.01 2.34
N GLN A 167 42.80 -8.13 1.65
CA GLN A 167 41.73 -8.66 0.77
C GLN A 167 40.47 -9.02 1.56
N ARG A 168 40.59 -9.65 2.74
CA ARG A 168 39.42 -9.94 3.59
C ARG A 168 38.75 -8.67 4.11
N VAL A 169 39.50 -7.61 4.38
CA VAL A 169 38.94 -6.29 4.75
C VAL A 169 38.24 -5.66 3.55
N GLY A 170 38.86 -5.65 2.37
CA GLY A 170 38.25 -5.14 1.13
C GLY A 170 36.95 -5.86 0.78
N ILE A 171 36.94 -7.20 0.83
CA ILE A 171 35.75 -8.02 0.60
C ILE A 171 34.67 -7.73 1.67
N LYS A 172 35.05 -7.55 2.93
CA LYS A 172 34.10 -7.18 4.01
C LYS A 172 33.48 -5.79 3.76
N ILE A 173 34.29 -4.80 3.37
CA ILE A 173 33.82 -3.44 3.08
C ILE A 173 32.89 -3.48 1.87
N PHE A 174 33.29 -4.12 0.77
CA PHE A 174 32.46 -4.25 -0.43
C PHE A 174 31.14 -4.96 -0.14
N ARG A 175 31.17 -6.08 0.58
CA ARG A 175 29.96 -6.80 1.01
C ARG A 175 29.07 -5.96 1.91
N ASN A 176 29.64 -5.14 2.80
CA ASN A 176 28.88 -4.22 3.63
C ASN A 176 28.31 -3.06 2.80
N GLY A 177 29.05 -2.52 1.83
CA GLY A 177 28.56 -1.51 0.90
C GLY A 177 27.36 -1.99 0.10
N ILE A 178 27.43 -3.18 -0.49
CA ILE A 178 26.28 -3.81 -1.18
C ILE A 178 25.09 -3.96 -0.23
N LYS A 179 25.32 -4.43 1.00
CA LYS A 179 24.25 -4.55 2.00
C LYS A 179 23.62 -3.20 2.31
N THR A 180 24.41 -2.14 2.45
CA THR A 180 23.92 -0.79 2.69
C THR A 180 23.07 -0.30 1.53
N VAL A 181 23.49 -0.52 0.28
CA VAL A 181 22.71 -0.16 -0.90
C VAL A 181 21.38 -0.93 -0.95
N ILE A 182 21.40 -2.25 -0.73
CA ILE A 182 20.18 -3.07 -0.67
C ILE A 182 19.24 -2.58 0.44
N LEU A 183 19.80 -2.25 1.61
CA LEU A 183 19.02 -1.75 2.73
C LEU A 183 18.42 -0.38 2.41
N LEU A 184 19.18 0.53 1.81
CA LEU A 184 18.69 1.83 1.36
C LEU A 184 17.52 1.67 0.38
N THR A 185 17.61 0.76 -0.59
CA THR A 185 16.50 0.48 -1.52
C THR A 185 15.27 -0.04 -0.79
N LEU A 186 15.43 -1.00 0.13
CA LEU A 186 14.32 -1.59 0.88
C LEU A 186 13.66 -0.61 1.88
N PHE A 187 14.40 0.40 2.35
CA PHE A 187 13.91 1.45 3.25
C PHE A 187 13.50 2.74 2.54
N SER A 188 13.78 2.88 1.25
CA SER A 188 13.35 4.06 0.52
C SER A 188 11.82 4.03 0.31
N PRO A 189 11.13 5.16 0.51
CA PRO A 189 9.68 5.22 0.30
C PRO A 189 9.30 4.81 -1.12
N ALA A 190 8.16 4.15 -1.28
CA ALA A 190 7.80 3.56 -2.55
C ALA A 190 7.64 4.54 -3.71
N TYR A 191 7.24 5.78 -3.40
CA TYR A 191 7.19 6.85 -4.39
C TYR A 191 8.58 7.22 -4.94
N VAL A 192 9.62 7.23 -4.09
CA VAL A 192 10.99 7.59 -4.51
C VAL A 192 11.51 6.59 -5.53
N ILE A 193 11.30 5.30 -5.26
CA ILE A 193 11.70 4.24 -6.19
C ILE A 193 10.89 4.35 -7.49
N ALA A 194 9.57 4.51 -7.39
CA ALA A 194 8.70 4.68 -8.55
C ALA A 194 9.15 5.85 -9.46
N TYR A 195 9.42 7.03 -8.89
CA TYR A 195 9.89 8.19 -9.65
C TYR A 195 11.27 7.97 -10.29
N SER A 196 12.18 7.28 -9.61
CA SER A 196 13.49 6.97 -10.19
C SER A 196 13.41 6.04 -11.41
N PHE A 197 12.41 5.15 -11.46
CA PHE A 197 12.18 4.27 -12.60
C PHE A 197 11.30 4.90 -13.69
N LYS A 198 10.49 5.92 -13.36
CA LYS A 198 9.57 6.59 -14.29
C LYS A 198 10.22 7.11 -15.56
N THR A 199 11.52 7.42 -15.51
CA THR A 199 12.26 7.99 -16.64
C THR A 199 12.94 6.96 -17.54
N ARG A 200 12.95 5.66 -17.18
CA ARG A 200 13.80 4.65 -17.84
C ARG A 200 13.13 3.35 -18.26
N PHE A 201 11.97 3.01 -17.70
CA PHE A 201 11.24 1.79 -18.02
C PHE A 201 9.84 2.15 -18.54
N ASP A 202 9.27 1.28 -19.40
CA ASP A 202 7.84 1.31 -19.70
C ASP A 202 7.07 1.16 -18.37
N THR A 203 6.63 2.31 -17.84
CA THR A 203 5.95 2.42 -16.54
C THR A 203 4.58 1.76 -16.54
N ASP A 204 4.07 1.39 -17.71
CA ASP A 204 2.79 0.70 -17.87
C ASP A 204 2.87 -0.81 -17.56
N SER A 205 4.03 -1.30 -17.13
CA SER A 205 4.21 -2.70 -16.78
C SER A 205 3.63 -3.02 -15.39
N LEU A 206 2.48 -3.71 -15.37
CA LEU A 206 1.90 -4.34 -14.17
C LEU A 206 2.94 -5.12 -13.35
N PHE A 207 3.91 -5.75 -14.02
CA PHE A 207 4.98 -6.50 -13.37
C PHE A 207 5.88 -5.62 -12.49
N LEU A 208 6.24 -4.42 -12.98
CA LEU A 208 7.05 -3.47 -12.22
C LEU A 208 6.31 -3.00 -10.97
N MET A 209 5.01 -2.72 -11.08
CA MET A 209 4.19 -2.35 -9.92
C MET A 209 4.13 -3.47 -8.88
N ILE A 210 3.98 -4.73 -9.29
CA ILE A 210 4.01 -5.88 -8.37
C ILE A 210 5.36 -5.98 -7.67
N LEU A 211 6.46 -5.86 -8.42
CA LEU A 211 7.82 -5.94 -7.88
C LEU A 211 8.07 -4.83 -6.85
N LEU A 212 7.68 -3.60 -7.18
CA LEU A 212 7.76 -2.46 -6.25
C LEU A 212 6.86 -2.67 -5.05
N GLY A 213 5.63 -3.18 -5.22
CA GLY A 213 4.73 -3.47 -4.11
C GLY A 213 5.33 -4.45 -3.09
N VAL A 214 6.08 -5.46 -3.55
CA VAL A 214 6.73 -6.45 -2.69
C VAL A 214 8.00 -5.89 -2.02
N ILE A 215 8.86 -5.19 -2.79
CA ILE A 215 10.20 -4.78 -2.34
C ILE A 215 10.19 -3.41 -1.64
N SER A 216 9.44 -2.47 -2.19
CA SER A 216 9.65 -1.03 -2.01
C SER A 216 9.03 -0.43 -0.77
N ASN A 217 8.30 -1.20 0.03
CA ASN A 217 7.41 -0.63 1.04
C ASN A 217 7.92 -0.83 2.48
N GLY A 218 9.15 -1.32 2.68
CA GLY A 218 9.70 -1.67 4.00
C GLY A 218 8.98 -2.83 4.72
N LEU A 219 7.75 -3.15 4.29
CA LEU A 219 6.88 -4.20 4.83
C LEU A 219 7.59 -5.55 4.83
N LEU A 220 8.27 -5.90 3.73
CA LEU A 220 8.96 -7.17 3.64
C LEU A 220 9.98 -7.33 4.78
N ILE A 221 10.80 -6.31 5.07
CA ILE A 221 11.78 -6.36 6.16
C ILE A 221 11.08 -6.39 7.52
N THR A 222 10.16 -5.45 7.76
CA THR A 222 9.49 -5.29 9.07
C THR A 222 8.73 -6.55 9.44
N TYR A 223 7.98 -7.13 8.50
CA TYR A 223 7.21 -8.35 8.73
C TYR A 223 8.09 -9.60 8.75
N THR A 224 9.19 -9.64 7.97
CA THR A 224 10.22 -10.69 8.13
C THR A 224 10.83 -10.66 9.52
N GLN A 225 11.12 -9.47 10.06
CA GLN A 225 11.65 -9.30 11.42
C GLN A 225 10.61 -9.74 12.46
N LYS A 226 9.34 -9.35 12.30
CA LYS A 226 8.25 -9.77 13.20
C LYS A 226 8.07 -11.30 13.19
N TYR A 227 8.05 -11.92 12.00
CA TYR A 227 7.98 -13.38 11.85
C TYR A 227 9.17 -14.09 12.49
N PHE A 228 10.38 -13.58 12.27
CA PHE A 228 11.60 -14.09 12.90
C PHE A 228 11.55 -14.01 14.43
N THR A 229 11.06 -12.90 14.98
CA THR A 229 10.90 -12.75 16.44
C THR A 229 9.90 -13.77 17.00
N PHE A 230 8.81 -14.05 16.28
CA PHE A 230 7.87 -15.12 16.68
C PHE A 230 8.56 -16.49 16.68
N LEU A 231 9.30 -16.86 15.62
CA LEU A 231 10.10 -18.10 15.59
C LEU A 231 11.07 -18.20 16.78
N GLN A 232 11.76 -17.11 17.11
CA GLN A 232 12.69 -17.10 18.23
C GLN A 232 11.96 -17.24 19.58
N SER A 233 10.83 -16.55 19.77
CA SER A 233 10.03 -16.65 20.99
C SER A 233 9.44 -18.05 21.17
N GLU A 234 9.00 -18.68 20.08
CA GLU A 234 8.40 -20.01 20.10
C GLU A 234 9.46 -21.07 20.36
N SER A 235 10.63 -20.98 19.71
CA SER A 235 11.78 -21.87 19.96
C SER A 235 12.19 -21.94 21.44
N ARG A 236 12.08 -20.81 22.16
CA ARG A 236 12.44 -20.71 23.59
C ARG A 236 11.45 -21.40 24.55
N LYS A 237 10.27 -21.81 24.10
CA LYS A 237 9.23 -22.43 24.95
C LYS A 237 9.52 -23.89 25.35
N GLY A 238 10.73 -24.40 25.13
CA GLY A 238 11.15 -25.71 25.64
C GLY A 238 10.91 -26.91 24.71
N TYR A 239 10.58 -26.68 23.42
CA TYR A 239 10.34 -27.74 22.44
C TYR A 239 11.50 -28.73 22.28
N VAL A 240 12.72 -28.36 22.68
CA VAL A 240 13.90 -29.23 22.63
C VAL A 240 13.73 -30.47 23.52
N GLN A 241 13.14 -30.33 24.70
CA GLN A 241 12.88 -31.46 25.60
C GLN A 241 11.80 -32.39 25.01
N THR A 242 10.75 -31.81 24.42
CA THR A 242 9.70 -32.56 23.72
C THR A 242 10.23 -33.26 22.46
N ALA A 243 11.17 -32.64 21.74
CA ALA A 243 11.79 -33.21 20.55
C ALA A 243 12.67 -34.43 20.88
N ILE A 244 13.33 -34.43 22.05
CA ILE A 244 14.07 -35.60 22.54
C ILE A 244 13.12 -36.77 22.81
N VAL A 245 11.99 -36.52 23.47
CA VAL A 245 10.97 -37.55 23.75
C VAL A 245 10.33 -38.09 22.46
N LYS A 246 10.13 -37.22 21.46
CA LYS A 246 9.53 -37.59 20.17
C LYS A 246 10.53 -38.07 19.11
N ASN A 247 11.81 -38.20 19.47
CA ASN A 247 12.91 -38.59 18.57
C ASN A 247 12.96 -37.75 17.27
N LEU A 248 12.76 -36.43 17.39
CA LEU A 248 12.78 -35.51 16.25
C LEU A 248 14.20 -35.01 15.95
N HIS A 249 14.49 -34.76 14.68
CA HIS A 249 15.74 -34.12 14.25
C HIS A 249 15.82 -32.68 14.81
N ARG A 250 17.04 -32.28 15.20
CA ARG A 250 17.33 -31.02 15.90
C ARG A 250 18.40 -30.14 15.23
N SER A 251 19.01 -30.60 14.13
CA SER A 251 20.09 -29.87 13.48
C SER A 251 19.55 -28.79 12.55
N TYR A 252 19.88 -27.53 12.83
CA TYR A 252 19.54 -26.40 11.96
C TYR A 252 20.53 -26.22 10.80
N ARG A 253 21.37 -27.21 10.48
CA ARG A 253 22.27 -27.14 9.33
C ARG A 253 21.51 -27.45 8.04
N PHE A 254 21.79 -26.67 6.99
CA PHE A 254 21.22 -26.94 5.67
C PHE A 254 21.85 -28.19 5.06
N ASN A 255 21.01 -29.05 4.47
CA ASN A 255 21.41 -30.23 3.71
C ASN A 255 22.34 -31.23 4.45
N SER A 256 22.32 -31.27 5.78
CA SER A 256 22.92 -32.39 6.54
C SER A 256 21.94 -33.55 6.67
N THR A 257 22.43 -34.75 7.01
CA THR A 257 21.62 -35.96 7.20
C THR A 257 20.49 -35.78 8.23
N ASP A 258 20.78 -35.06 9.33
CA ASP A 258 19.78 -34.68 10.36
C ASP A 258 19.27 -33.24 10.21
N GLY A 259 19.56 -32.61 9.07
CA GLY A 259 19.35 -31.18 8.83
C GLY A 259 18.09 -30.83 8.07
N ILE A 260 17.94 -29.54 7.78
CA ILE A 260 16.81 -29.02 7.01
C ILE A 260 17.19 -28.97 5.52
N PRO A 261 16.45 -29.65 4.63
CA PRO A 261 16.73 -29.58 3.20
C PRO A 261 16.36 -28.19 2.67
N LEU A 262 17.26 -27.57 1.90
CA LEU A 262 17.04 -26.24 1.33
C LEU A 262 15.78 -26.20 0.45
N LYS A 263 15.46 -27.31 -0.23
CA LYS A 263 14.24 -27.45 -1.03
C LYS A 263 12.96 -27.27 -0.22
N ALA A 264 12.94 -27.66 1.06
CA ALA A 264 11.76 -27.50 1.92
C ALA A 264 11.44 -26.04 2.23
N LEU A 265 12.45 -25.16 2.21
CA LEU A 265 12.28 -23.72 2.43
C LEU A 265 11.47 -23.05 1.31
N PHE A 266 11.67 -23.50 0.07
CA PHE A 266 11.04 -22.93 -1.14
C PHE A 266 9.78 -23.67 -1.59
N ARG A 267 9.27 -24.62 -0.81
CA ARG A 267 7.97 -25.26 -1.10
C ARG A 267 6.85 -24.27 -0.82
N LEU A 268 5.84 -24.24 -1.70
CA LEU A 268 4.62 -23.42 -1.52
C LEU A 268 3.93 -23.70 -0.19
N ARG A 269 3.85 -24.99 0.18
CA ARG A 269 3.46 -25.43 1.52
C ARG A 269 4.72 -25.86 2.25
N LYS A 270 5.22 -24.99 3.14
CA LYS A 270 6.41 -25.26 3.95
C LYS A 270 6.05 -26.30 5.02
N GLN A 271 6.81 -27.38 5.03
CA GLN A 271 6.69 -28.49 5.99
C GLN A 271 8.08 -29.06 6.23
N PHE A 272 8.35 -29.45 7.48
CA PHE A 272 9.65 -29.95 7.94
C PHE A 272 9.48 -31.31 8.63
N PRO A 273 9.03 -32.35 7.91
CA PRO A 273 8.65 -33.62 8.51
C PRO A 273 9.82 -34.21 9.33
N GLY A 274 9.52 -34.66 10.54
CA GLY A 274 10.51 -35.26 11.45
C GLY A 274 11.48 -34.27 12.09
N HIS A 275 11.32 -32.95 11.88
CA HIS A 275 12.18 -31.92 12.48
C HIS A 275 11.39 -31.07 13.50
N ILE A 276 12.05 -30.65 14.58
CA ILE A 276 11.45 -29.77 15.60
C ILE A 276 10.87 -28.45 15.02
N LEU A 277 11.45 -27.99 13.91
CA LEU A 277 11.02 -26.78 13.20
C LEU A 277 9.59 -26.87 12.69
N ASP A 278 9.05 -28.06 12.41
CA ASP A 278 7.67 -28.21 11.92
C ASP A 278 6.66 -27.68 12.94
N HIS A 279 6.81 -28.10 14.20
CA HIS A 279 5.95 -27.65 15.30
C HIS A 279 6.12 -26.15 15.60
N ILE A 280 7.36 -25.66 15.59
CA ILE A 280 7.65 -24.23 15.76
C ILE A 280 7.00 -23.43 14.63
N TYR A 281 7.14 -23.89 13.39
CA TYR A 281 6.58 -23.24 12.21
C TYR A 281 5.05 -23.21 12.24
N GLU A 282 4.38 -24.32 12.56
CA GLU A 282 2.92 -24.38 12.61
C GLU A 282 2.33 -23.40 13.65
N ASN A 283 2.92 -23.36 14.84
CA ASN A 283 2.47 -22.45 15.90
C ASN A 283 2.71 -20.98 15.55
N VAL A 284 3.87 -20.66 14.99
CA VAL A 284 4.18 -19.29 14.56
C VAL A 284 3.30 -18.87 13.39
N ARG A 285 3.04 -19.75 12.44
CA ARG A 285 2.15 -19.48 11.31
C ARG A 285 0.76 -19.08 11.82
N PHE A 286 0.23 -19.80 12.80
CA PHE A 286 -1.05 -19.47 13.41
C PHE A 286 -1.02 -18.08 14.10
N GLN A 287 0.00 -17.80 14.91
CA GLN A 287 0.17 -16.48 15.57
C GLN A 287 0.30 -15.34 14.54
N TYR A 288 1.00 -15.59 13.43
CA TYR A 288 1.25 -14.60 12.39
C TYR A 288 0.00 -14.26 11.56
N LEU A 289 -1.00 -15.14 11.46
CA LEU A 289 -2.22 -14.88 10.67
C LEU A 289 -2.89 -13.55 11.03
N ASN A 290 -2.96 -13.20 12.30
CA ASN A 290 -3.58 -11.94 12.73
C ASN A 290 -2.78 -10.71 12.26
N THR A 291 -1.47 -10.86 12.08
CA THR A 291 -0.58 -9.80 11.59
C THR A 291 -0.83 -9.48 10.10
N LEU A 292 -1.41 -10.41 9.34
CA LEU A 292 -1.78 -10.18 7.94
C LEU A 292 -2.78 -9.03 7.76
N LYS A 293 -3.61 -8.75 8.78
CA LYS A 293 -4.56 -7.62 8.71
C LYS A 293 -3.84 -6.28 8.69
N GLU A 294 -2.86 -6.12 9.57
CA GLU A 294 -1.99 -4.93 9.59
C GLU A 294 -1.24 -4.80 8.27
N GLN A 295 -0.64 -5.92 7.81
CA GLN A 295 0.12 -5.97 6.57
C GLN A 295 -0.72 -5.59 5.36
N ALA A 296 -1.97 -6.05 5.29
CA ALA A 296 -2.93 -5.73 4.25
C ALA A 296 -3.20 -4.22 4.15
N SER A 297 -3.41 -3.55 5.29
CA SER A 297 -3.67 -2.11 5.33
C SER A 297 -2.49 -1.31 4.79
N PHE A 298 -1.27 -1.61 5.23
CA PHE A 298 -0.07 -0.92 4.71
C PHE A 298 0.19 -1.23 3.24
N LEU A 299 -0.11 -2.44 2.79
CA LEU A 299 0.07 -2.83 1.41
C LEU A 299 -0.85 -2.03 0.48
N ILE A 300 -2.12 -1.85 0.85
CA ILE A 300 -3.07 -1.04 0.08
C ILE A 300 -2.58 0.40 -0.03
N THR A 301 -2.16 1.01 1.08
CA THR A 301 -1.59 2.37 1.06
C THR A 301 -0.36 2.46 0.16
N GLY A 302 0.53 1.47 0.21
CA GLY A 302 1.71 1.43 -0.64
C GLY A 302 1.38 1.32 -2.12
N LEU A 303 0.44 0.44 -2.48
CA LEU A 303 0.00 0.27 -3.87
C LEU A 303 -0.64 1.54 -4.43
N ILE A 304 -1.47 2.23 -3.64
CA ILE A 304 -2.05 3.52 -4.03
C ILE A 304 -0.94 4.54 -4.35
N ILE A 305 0.07 4.66 -3.48
CA ILE A 305 1.20 5.57 -3.67
C ILE A 305 2.02 5.22 -4.91
N ILE A 306 2.32 3.93 -5.11
CA ILE A 306 3.09 3.46 -6.27
C ILE A 306 2.33 3.76 -7.56
N GLU A 307 1.05 3.41 -7.63
CA GLU A 307 0.22 3.58 -8.82
C GLU A 307 0.02 5.07 -9.16
N MET A 308 -0.17 5.93 -8.16
CA MET A 308 -0.20 7.39 -8.35
C MET A 308 1.15 7.94 -8.85
N ALA A 309 2.27 7.49 -8.29
CA ALA A 309 3.60 7.98 -8.68
C ALA A 309 3.99 7.55 -10.10
N LEU A 310 3.70 6.29 -10.47
CA LEU A 310 3.95 5.76 -11.81
C LEU A 310 3.02 6.40 -12.85
N ASN A 311 1.87 6.94 -12.44
CA ASN A 311 0.95 7.69 -13.30
C ASN A 311 0.48 6.87 -14.52
N ILE A 312 0.21 5.59 -14.29
CA ILE A 312 -0.22 4.64 -15.33
C ILE A 312 -1.65 4.99 -15.73
N GLN A 313 -1.92 5.16 -17.02
CA GLN A 313 -3.27 5.45 -17.50
C GLN A 313 -4.17 4.20 -17.42
N GLY A 314 -5.47 4.40 -17.20
CA GLY A 314 -6.43 3.28 -17.12
C GLY A 314 -6.32 2.43 -15.85
N HIS A 315 -5.84 3.06 -14.78
CA HIS A 315 -5.57 2.47 -13.47
C HIS A 315 -6.36 3.21 -12.38
N LEU A 316 -6.77 2.51 -11.32
CA LEU A 316 -7.74 3.01 -10.35
C LEU A 316 -7.23 4.27 -9.63
N CYS A 317 -5.98 4.24 -9.17
CA CYS A 317 -5.42 5.34 -8.38
C CYS A 317 -5.06 6.56 -9.24
N TYR A 318 -4.78 6.35 -10.53
CA TYR A 318 -4.65 7.44 -11.49
C TYR A 318 -6.02 8.14 -11.69
N THR A 319 -7.08 7.36 -11.92
CA THR A 319 -8.45 7.89 -12.01
C THR A 319 -8.86 8.61 -10.73
N LEU A 320 -8.48 8.09 -9.56
CA LEU A 320 -8.70 8.76 -8.27
C LEU A 320 -8.01 10.13 -8.23
N MET A 321 -6.71 10.19 -8.53
CA MET A 321 -5.93 11.44 -8.53
C MET A 321 -6.52 12.47 -9.52
N GLN A 322 -6.90 12.02 -10.71
CA GLN A 322 -7.52 12.88 -11.72
C GLN A 322 -8.85 13.46 -11.22
N ASN A 323 -9.72 12.64 -10.62
CA ASN A 323 -11.01 13.11 -10.11
C ASN A 323 -10.87 13.98 -8.86
N ILE A 324 -9.82 13.79 -8.05
CA ILE A 324 -9.46 14.73 -6.97
C ILE A 324 -9.07 16.09 -7.55
N LEU A 325 -8.20 16.11 -8.57
CA LEU A 325 -7.73 17.35 -9.22
C LEU A 325 -8.90 18.14 -9.83
N TYR A 326 -9.82 17.45 -10.49
CA TYR A 326 -11.02 18.06 -11.09
C TYR A 326 -12.20 18.19 -10.13
N LYS A 327 -12.01 17.99 -8.82
CA LYS A 327 -13.04 18.12 -7.77
C LYS A 327 -14.31 17.28 -8.01
N ASN A 328 -14.21 16.16 -8.73
CA ASN A 328 -15.32 15.23 -8.94
C ASN A 328 -15.49 14.30 -7.73
N LEU A 329 -15.99 14.86 -6.63
CA LEU A 329 -16.17 14.16 -5.34
C LEU A 329 -17.01 12.88 -5.42
N PRO A 330 -18.11 12.79 -6.19
CA PRO A 330 -18.89 11.55 -6.31
C PRO A 330 -18.05 10.32 -6.71
N VAL A 331 -17.21 10.48 -7.74
CA VAL A 331 -16.33 9.41 -8.23
C VAL A 331 -15.24 9.08 -7.21
N VAL A 332 -14.65 10.12 -6.59
CA VAL A 332 -13.65 9.95 -5.51
C VAL A 332 -14.21 9.13 -4.35
N LEU A 333 -15.40 9.48 -3.86
CA LEU A 333 -16.05 8.77 -2.76
C LEU A 333 -16.33 7.30 -3.12
N MET A 334 -16.76 7.02 -4.36
CA MET A 334 -16.97 5.65 -4.82
C MET A 334 -15.68 4.83 -4.83
N ILE A 335 -14.59 5.39 -5.34
CA ILE A 335 -13.29 4.70 -5.37
C ILE A 335 -12.79 4.43 -3.93
N VAL A 336 -12.81 5.43 -3.06
CA VAL A 336 -12.36 5.29 -1.67
C VAL A 336 -13.22 4.27 -0.91
N PHE A 337 -14.54 4.29 -1.10
CA PHE A 337 -15.44 3.30 -0.52
C PHE A 337 -15.17 1.89 -1.06
N GLY A 338 -14.91 1.75 -2.36
CA GLY A 338 -14.50 0.48 -2.97
C GLY A 338 -13.21 -0.07 -2.36
N ILE A 339 -12.19 0.77 -2.18
CA ILE A 339 -10.94 0.40 -1.49
C ILE A 339 -11.22 -0.03 -0.05
N PHE A 340 -12.07 0.69 0.69
CA PHE A 340 -12.47 0.32 2.04
C PHE A 340 -13.15 -1.07 2.08
N ILE A 341 -14.03 -1.38 1.11
CA ILE A 341 -14.64 -2.71 1.01
C ILE A 341 -13.55 -3.78 0.80
N ILE A 342 -12.55 -3.54 -0.05
CA ILE A 342 -11.44 -4.49 -0.28
C ILE A 342 -10.68 -4.78 1.03
N VAL A 343 -10.34 -3.73 1.80
CA VAL A 343 -9.70 -3.89 3.12
C VAL A 343 -10.57 -4.76 4.02
N LYS A 344 -11.87 -4.47 4.11
CA LYS A 344 -12.80 -5.19 4.97
C LYS A 344 -13.01 -6.64 4.57
N LEU A 345 -13.13 -6.92 3.27
CA LEU A 345 -13.21 -8.30 2.77
C LEU A 345 -11.95 -9.08 3.14
N THR A 346 -10.78 -8.46 3.09
CA THR A 346 -9.52 -9.09 3.50
C THR A 346 -9.50 -9.38 5.00
N GLU A 347 -9.93 -8.45 5.85
CA GLU A 347 -10.05 -8.67 7.30
C GLU A 347 -11.01 -9.83 7.64
N ILE A 348 -12.18 -9.87 7.00
CA ILE A 348 -13.17 -10.93 7.16
C ILE A 348 -12.58 -12.27 6.73
N PHE A 349 -11.90 -12.31 5.59
CA PHE A 349 -11.27 -13.54 5.09
C PHE A 349 -10.21 -14.07 6.08
N ILE A 350 -9.34 -13.20 6.59
CA ILE A 350 -8.32 -13.58 7.58
C ILE A 350 -8.96 -14.07 8.88
N ASP A 351 -10.02 -13.42 9.38
CA ASP A 351 -10.77 -13.89 10.54
C ASP A 351 -11.36 -15.29 10.33
N LEU A 352 -11.94 -15.55 9.15
CA LEU A 352 -12.50 -16.86 8.81
C LEU A 352 -11.41 -17.94 8.78
N VAL A 353 -10.24 -17.64 8.19
CA VAL A 353 -9.10 -18.57 8.16
C VAL A 353 -8.57 -18.84 9.57
N ALA A 354 -8.41 -17.81 10.40
CA ALA A 354 -7.94 -17.94 11.77
C ALA A 354 -8.89 -18.79 12.63
N ILE A 355 -10.21 -18.56 12.51
CA ILE A 355 -11.22 -19.35 13.24
C ILE A 355 -11.22 -20.82 12.80
N ARG A 356 -11.09 -21.09 11.49
CA ARG A 356 -11.00 -22.47 10.98
C ARG A 356 -9.77 -23.18 11.53
N GLN A 357 -8.63 -22.50 11.63
CA GLN A 357 -7.42 -23.09 12.20
C GLN A 357 -7.55 -23.31 13.71
N GLN A 358 -8.11 -22.36 14.47
CA GLN A 358 -8.33 -22.52 15.90
C GLN A 358 -9.20 -23.75 16.19
N ARG A 359 -10.35 -23.89 15.50
CA ARG A 359 -11.24 -25.05 15.67
C ARG A 359 -10.53 -26.38 15.38
N ARG A 360 -9.64 -26.41 14.39
CA ARG A 360 -8.86 -27.61 14.09
C ARG A 360 -7.91 -27.96 15.23
N ILE A 361 -7.27 -26.96 15.84
CA ILE A 361 -6.39 -27.16 17.00
C ILE A 361 -7.20 -27.63 18.21
N ASP A 362 -8.34 -26.99 18.49
CA ASP A 362 -9.21 -27.35 19.61
C ASP A 362 -9.72 -28.80 19.50
N ASN A 363 -10.12 -29.22 18.29
CA ASN A 363 -10.57 -30.59 18.04
C ASN A 363 -9.44 -31.61 18.26
N LEU A 364 -8.22 -31.31 17.80
CA LEU A 364 -7.05 -32.18 18.02
C LEU A 364 -6.68 -32.28 19.50
N GLN A 365 -6.88 -31.21 20.28
CA GLN A 365 -6.66 -31.25 21.72
C GLN A 365 -7.72 -32.08 22.43
N ALA A 366 -8.98 -31.95 22.02
CA ALA A 366 -10.08 -32.75 22.57
C ALA A 366 -9.87 -34.26 22.38
N GLU A 367 -9.41 -34.67 21.19
CA GLU A 367 -9.08 -36.08 20.88
C GLU A 367 -7.92 -36.65 21.71
N VAL A 368 -6.99 -35.81 22.18
CA VAL A 368 -5.86 -36.25 23.02
C VAL A 368 -6.24 -36.36 24.49
N THR A 369 -7.27 -35.63 24.93
CA THR A 369 -7.76 -35.64 26.31
C THR A 369 -8.87 -36.65 26.58
N SER A 370 -9.49 -37.20 25.53
CA SER A 370 -10.46 -38.31 25.58
C SER A 370 -9.76 -39.65 25.43
#